data_AF-A0A1V4JV08-F1
#
_entry.id   AF-A0A1V4JV08-F1
#
_cell.length_a   1.000
_cell.length_b   1.000
_cell.length_c   1.000
_cell.angle_alpha   90.00
_cell.angle_beta   90.00
_cell.angle_gamma   90.00
#
_symmetry.space_group_name_H-M   'P 1'
#
loop_
_entity.id
_entity.type
_entity.pdbx_description
1 polymer ?
#
loop_
_entity_poly.entity_id
_entity_poly.type
_entity_poly.pdbx_seq_one_letter_code
_entity_poly.pdbx_strand_id
1 'polypeptide(L)'
;MFLLLTAKDDGSIAVALGYTAHLVSMISYFLQVPLRYPIIHKGSRSTIKDNINDKLTEKEREFPLYPKGGEKLQFEYGVYLLNKNIAQVGTRRYF
;
A
#
# COMPACT_ATOMS: atom_id res chain seq x y z
N MET A 1 -0.40 5.61 15.63
CA MET A 1 -0.19 4.68 14.49
C MET A 1 1.30 4.41 14.21
N PHE A 2 2.22 5.36 14.45
CA PHE A 2 3.67 5.19 14.26
C PHE A 2 4.40 4.30 15.31
N LEU A 3 3.74 3.90 16.41
CA LEU A 3 4.39 3.23 17.55
C LEU A 3 4.28 1.70 17.57
N LEU A 4 3.53 1.07 16.66
CA LEU A 4 3.32 -0.39 16.69
C LEU A 4 4.31 -1.21 15.82
N LEU A 5 5.19 -0.55 15.07
CA LEU A 5 6.08 -1.21 14.10
C LEU A 5 7.51 -1.43 14.60
N THR A 6 7.87 -0.95 15.80
CA THR A 6 9.26 -0.97 16.27
C THR A 6 9.69 -2.29 16.95
N ALA A 7 8.76 -3.24 17.13
CA ALA A 7 9.01 -4.49 17.87
C ALA A 7 8.58 -5.77 17.13
N LYS A 8 8.37 -5.72 15.81
CA LYS A 8 7.96 -6.88 15.00
C LYS A 8 8.99 -7.18 13.92
N ASP A 9 9.18 -8.47 13.65
CA ASP A 9 10.05 -8.92 12.56
C ASP A 9 9.51 -8.39 11.21
N ASP A 10 10.43 -8.11 10.30
CA ASP A 10 10.12 -7.60 8.96
C ASP A 10 9.11 -8.51 8.22
N GLY A 11 9.14 -9.82 8.49
CA GLY A 11 8.20 -10.80 7.96
C GLY A 11 6.77 -10.57 8.43
N SER A 12 6.55 -10.37 9.73
CA SER A 12 5.23 -10.02 10.27
C SER A 12 4.69 -8.71 9.71
N ILE A 13 5.55 -7.71 9.54
CA ILE A 13 5.16 -6.41 8.95
C ILE A 13 4.71 -6.63 7.50
N ALA A 14 5.50 -7.36 6.71
CA ALA A 14 5.22 -7.68 5.33
C ALA A 14 3.89 -8.44 5.17
N VAL A 15 3.64 -9.44 6.02
CA VAL A 15 2.37 -10.20 6.03
C VAL A 15 1.18 -9.31 6.39
N ALA A 16 1.28 -8.51 7.45
CA ALA A 16 0.20 -7.64 7.91
C ALA A 16 -0.17 -6.59 6.84
N LEU A 17 0.82 -5.96 6.22
CA LEU A 17 0.59 -5.01 5.14
C LEU A 17 0.04 -5.69 3.88
N GLY A 18 0.50 -6.90 3.57
CA GLY A 18 -0.04 -7.71 2.48
C GLY A 18 -1.54 -7.99 2.62
N TYR A 19 -1.98 -8.38 3.82
CA TYR A 19 -3.41 -8.59 4.11
C TYR A 19 -4.20 -7.27 4.14
N THR A 20 -3.61 -6.21 4.68
CA THR A 20 -4.23 -4.87 4.66
C THR A 20 -4.47 -4.41 3.23
N ALA A 21 -3.48 -4.58 2.35
CA ALA A 21 -3.57 -4.24 0.94
C ALA A 21 -4.65 -5.07 0.23
N HIS A 22 -4.74 -6.38 0.51
CA HIS A 22 -5.80 -7.23 -0.01
C HIS A 22 -7.19 -6.74 0.45
N LEU A 23 -7.38 -6.48 1.74
CA LEU A 23 -8.64 -6.00 2.28
C LEU A 23 -9.07 -4.69 1.62
N VAL A 24 -8.15 -3.74 1.45
CA VAL A 24 -8.44 -2.47 0.76
C VAL A 24 -8.86 -2.70 -0.70
N SER A 25 -8.19 -3.61 -1.42
CA SER A 25 -8.60 -4.01 -2.78
C SER A 25 -10.00 -4.63 -2.81
N MET A 26 -10.35 -5.49 -1.84
CA MET A 26 -11.69 -6.06 -1.75
C MET A 26 -12.75 -5.01 -1.46
N ILE A 27 -12.49 -4.10 -0.50
CA ILE A 27 -13.41 -3.00 -0.18
C ILE A 27 -13.63 -2.12 -1.42
N SER A 28 -12.56 -1.75 -2.11
CA SER A 28 -12.63 -0.99 -3.36
C SER A 28 -13.48 -1.70 -4.41
N TYR A 29 -13.30 -3.02 -4.57
CA TYR A 29 -14.07 -3.84 -5.50
C TYR A 29 -15.56 -3.87 -5.14
N PHE A 30 -15.89 -4.16 -3.87
CA PHE A 30 -17.29 -4.21 -3.40
C PHE A 30 -18.00 -2.86 -3.49
N LEU A 31 -17.28 -1.76 -3.21
CA LEU A 31 -17.82 -0.40 -3.32
C LEU A 31 -17.79 0.14 -4.76
N GLN A 32 -17.23 -0.60 -5.72
CA GLN A 32 -17.01 -0.16 -7.09
C GLN A 32 -16.25 1.18 -7.20
N VAL A 33 -15.31 1.42 -6.28
CA VAL A 33 -14.48 2.63 -6.26
C VAL A 33 -13.07 2.26 -6.72
N PRO A 34 -12.60 2.67 -7.92
CA PRO A 34 -11.26 2.33 -8.37
C PRO A 34 -10.21 2.98 -7.46
N LEU A 35 -9.21 2.19 -7.03
CA LEU A 35 -8.10 2.70 -6.22
C LEU A 35 -7.24 3.66 -7.04
N ARG A 36 -6.94 4.82 -6.45
CA ARG A 36 -6.05 5.82 -7.05
C ARG A 36 -4.64 5.29 -7.25
N TYR A 37 -4.16 4.49 -6.31
CA TYR A 37 -2.85 3.85 -6.35
C TYR A 37 -3.04 2.33 -6.46
N PRO A 38 -2.94 1.73 -7.67
CA PRO A 38 -3.23 0.32 -7.85
C PRO A 38 -2.36 -0.59 -6.96
N ILE A 39 -2.99 -1.58 -6.33
CA ILE A 39 -2.33 -2.56 -5.47
C ILE A 39 -2.07 -3.83 -6.28
N ILE A 40 -0.83 -4.34 -6.22
CA ILE A 40 -0.47 -5.66 -6.75
C ILE A 40 -0.33 -6.60 -5.56
N HIS A 41 -1.38 -7.38 -5.32
CA HIS A 41 -1.40 -8.32 -4.21
C HIS A 41 -0.54 -9.55 -4.51
N LYS A 42 0.47 -9.78 -3.67
CA LYS A 42 1.38 -10.95 -3.72
C LYS A 42 1.69 -11.45 -2.30
N GLY A 43 0.67 -11.51 -1.44
CA GLY A 43 0.83 -11.87 -0.03
C GLY A 43 1.79 -10.92 0.70
N SER A 44 2.79 -11.47 1.39
CA SER A 44 3.82 -10.67 2.08
C SER A 44 4.72 -9.87 1.15
N ARG A 45 4.70 -10.12 -0.17
CA ARG A 45 5.48 -9.38 -1.17
C ARG A 45 4.63 -8.43 -2.01
N SER A 46 3.50 -7.99 -1.46
CA SER A 46 2.61 -7.05 -2.15
C SER A 46 3.30 -5.71 -2.42
N THR A 47 2.89 -5.05 -3.49
CA THR A 47 3.42 -3.75 -3.93
C THR A 47 2.28 -2.81 -4.31
N ILE A 48 2.57 -1.52 -4.42
CA ILE A 48 1.63 -0.47 -4.78
C ILE A 48 2.23 0.45 -5.83
N LYS A 49 1.42 0.94 -6.77
CA LYS A 49 1.87 1.77 -7.88
C LYS A 49 1.45 3.23 -7.76
N ASP A 50 2.39 4.14 -8.04
CA ASP A 50 2.09 5.55 -8.25
C ASP A 50 1.99 5.88 -9.74
N ASN A 51 0.76 5.91 -10.25
CA ASN A 51 0.48 6.28 -11.65
C ASN A 51 0.23 7.78 -11.83
N ILE A 52 0.35 8.60 -10.77
CA ILE A 52 0.05 10.04 -10.81
C ILE A 52 1.33 10.87 -10.87
N ASN A 53 2.41 10.41 -10.25
CA ASN A 53 3.67 11.11 -10.30
C ASN A 53 4.37 10.92 -11.65
N ASP A 54 4.25 11.93 -12.50
CA ASP A 54 4.84 11.95 -13.85
C ASP A 54 6.38 11.94 -13.86
N LYS A 55 7.03 12.17 -12.71
CA LYS A 55 8.50 12.13 -12.60
C LYS A 55 9.04 10.71 -12.50
N LEU A 56 8.19 9.71 -12.27
CA LEU A 56 8.60 8.31 -12.11
C LEU A 56 8.56 7.58 -13.44
N THR A 57 9.62 6.81 -13.73
CA THR A 57 9.57 5.84 -14.84
C THR A 57 8.72 4.63 -14.48
N GLU A 58 8.37 3.80 -15.47
CA GLU A 58 7.60 2.56 -15.24
C GLU A 58 8.27 1.59 -14.25
N LYS A 59 9.60 1.62 -14.14
CA LYS A 59 10.34 0.76 -13.21
C LYS A 59 10.36 1.30 -11.79
N GLU A 60 10.24 2.62 -11.63
CA GLU A 60 10.36 3.31 -10.34
C GLU A 60 9.01 3.55 -9.67
N ARG A 61 7.90 3.35 -10.40
CA ARG A 61 6.56 3.61 -9.89
C ARG A 61 5.97 2.51 -9.02
N GLU A 62 6.66 1.38 -8.85
CA GLU A 62 6.22 0.27 -8.00
C GLU A 62 6.98 0.28 -6.68
N PHE A 63 6.24 0.41 -5.58
CA PHE A 63 6.79 0.55 -4.23
C PHE A 63 6.44 -0.68 -3.37
N PRO A 64 7.39 -1.22 -2.59
CA PRO A 64 7.15 -2.39 -1.77
C PRO A 64 6.28 -2.06 -0.55
N LEU A 65 5.37 -2.97 -0.20
CA LEU A 65 4.63 -2.95 1.08
C LEU A 65 5.26 -3.91 2.09
N TYR A 66 6.56 -4.15 1.97
CA TYR A 66 7.37 -4.95 2.88
C TYR A 66 8.74 -4.31 3.05
N PRO A 67 9.37 -4.42 4.23
CA PRO A 67 10.74 -3.97 4.40
C PRO A 67 11.68 -4.76 3.49
N LYS A 68 12.53 -4.07 2.74
CA LYS A 68 13.63 -4.65 1.98
C LYS A 68 14.90 -3.89 2.36
N GLY A 69 15.90 -4.60 2.87
CA GLY A 69 17.13 -3.99 3.37
C GLY A 69 17.73 -3.04 2.32
N GLY A 70 17.92 -1.77 2.70
CA GLY A 70 18.41 -0.70 1.81
C GLY A 70 17.34 0.16 1.12
N GLU A 71 16.07 -0.24 1.14
CA GLU A 71 14.97 0.45 0.43
C GLU A 71 13.92 1.07 1.37
N LYS A 72 14.35 1.52 2.57
CA LYS A 72 13.47 2.04 3.62
C LYS A 72 12.53 3.16 3.12
N LEU A 73 13.06 4.12 2.35
CA LEU A 73 12.27 5.23 1.81
C LEU A 73 11.19 4.77 0.82
N GLN A 74 11.49 3.78 -0.01
CA GLN A 74 10.52 3.22 -0.95
C GLN A 74 9.39 2.49 -0.22
N PHE A 75 9.75 1.74 0.83
CA PHE A 75 8.79 1.10 1.71
C PHE A 75 7.88 2.11 2.43
N GLU A 76 8.47 3.14 3.06
CA GLU A 76 7.71 4.20 3.73
C GLU A 76 6.77 4.93 2.76
N TYR A 77 7.24 5.19 1.54
CA TYR A 77 6.42 5.77 0.48
C TYR A 77 5.28 4.84 0.06
N GLY A 78 5.53 3.54 -0.11
CA GLY A 78 4.49 2.55 -0.40
C GLY A 78 3.40 2.53 0.68
N VAL A 79 3.79 2.53 1.96
CA VAL A 79 2.84 2.61 3.09
C VAL A 79 2.04 3.92 3.07
N TYR A 80 2.69 5.03 2.72
CA TYR A 80 2.01 6.32 2.54
C TYR A 80 0.95 6.27 1.43
N LEU A 81 1.25 5.67 0.27
CA LEU A 81 0.27 5.48 -0.81
C LEU A 81 -0.91 4.59 -0.38
N LEU A 82 -0.63 3.51 0.35
CA LEU A 82 -1.68 2.63 0.89
C LEU A 82 -2.61 3.39 1.83
N ASN A 83 -2.07 4.25 2.70
CA ASN A 83 -2.87 5.13 3.56
C ASN A 83 -3.74 6.09 2.76
N LYS A 84 -3.28 6.60 1.62
CA LYS A 84 -4.11 7.42 0.73
C LYS A 84 -5.27 6.63 0.12
N ASN A 85 -5.05 5.37 -0.27
CA ASN A 85 -6.14 4.49 -0.72
C ASN A 85 -7.15 4.22 0.41
N ILE A 86 -6.69 3.94 1.63
CA ILE A 86 -7.57 3.74 2.80
C ILE A 86 -8.41 4.99 3.04
N ALA A 87 -7.79 6.18 3.02
CA ALA A 87 -8.50 7.44 3.15
C ALA A 87 -9.51 7.63 2.01
N GLN A 88 -9.15 7.29 0.77
CA GLN A 88 -10.05 7.37 -0.38
C GLN A 88 -11.31 6.50 -0.21
N VAL A 89 -11.16 5.22 0.16
CA VAL A 89 -12.31 4.34 0.34
C VAL A 89 -13.11 4.69 1.60
N GLY A 90 -12.48 5.24 2.65
CA GLY A 90 -13.14 5.66 3.88
C GLY A 90 -13.84 7.01 3.82
N THR A 91 -13.37 7.94 2.97
CA THR A 91 -13.93 9.31 2.86
C THR A 91 -15.16 9.36 1.97
N ARG A 92 -15.42 8.33 1.16
CA ARG A 92 -16.59 8.26 0.27
C ARG A 92 -17.88 7.86 1.02
N ARG A 93 -18.14 8.50 2.16
CA ARG A 93 -19.50 8.72 2.69
C ARG A 93 -20.01 9.96 1.93
N TYR A 94 -21.05 9.98 1.11
CA TYR A 94 -22.29 9.20 1.01
C TYR A 94 -22.72 9.19 -0.47
N PHE A 95 -23.78 8.44 -0.77
CA PHE A 95 -24.72 8.83 -1.84
C PHE A 95 -25.17 10.28 -1.65
#